data_AF-A0A5M4B4S4-F1
#
_entry.id   AF-A0A5M4B4S4-F1
#
_cell.length_a   1.000
_cell.length_b   1.000
_cell.length_c   1.000
_cell.angle_alpha   90.00
_cell.angle_beta   90.00
_cell.angle_gamma   90.00
#
_symmetry.space_group_name_H-M   'P 1'
#
loop_
_entity.id
_entity.type
_entity.pdbx_description
1 polymer ?
#
loop_
_entity_poly.entity_id
_entity_poly.type
_entity_poly.pdbx_seq_one_letter_code
_entity_poly.pdbx_strand_id
1 'polypeptide(L)'
;MSLENIRHRIFVKSQINKICLFGLLLLMTSCNRTSHLLPKKYKITKEQTFDTAISYGRILKVKQSIHIDDLQEYPKEYKKNIFRTVEKPLVKWTKLNSLVDKKGIIFNVRQTLEFGDYQQINKLLTQIENYDNEIYFAGLGEVMKGLKNEKHNFYQFMYFLDIKTNEIFELDDIH
;
A
#
# COMPACT_ATOMS: atom_id res chain seq x y z
N MET A 1 23.35 -16.29 -51.67
CA MET A 1 23.28 -15.31 -50.57
C MET A 1 24.62 -15.34 -49.84
N SER A 2 25.38 -14.24 -49.79
CA SER A 2 26.76 -14.26 -49.27
C SER A 2 26.80 -14.43 -47.73
N LEU A 3 27.87 -15.05 -47.22
CA LEU A 3 28.12 -15.26 -45.79
C LEU A 3 28.13 -13.94 -44.98
N GLU A 4 28.54 -12.84 -45.60
CA GLU A 4 28.51 -11.50 -45.00
C GLU A 4 27.07 -10.99 -44.77
N ASN A 5 26.16 -11.23 -45.71
CA ASN A 5 24.75 -10.86 -45.56
C ASN A 5 24.06 -11.65 -44.43
N ILE A 6 24.49 -12.89 -44.18
CA ILE A 6 23.99 -13.73 -43.08
C ILE A 6 24.53 -13.19 -41.74
N ARG A 7 25.82 -12.89 -41.65
CA ARG A 7 26.45 -12.33 -40.44
C ARG A 7 25.87 -10.97 -40.06
N HIS A 8 25.66 -10.09 -41.05
CA HIS A 8 25.05 -8.77 -40.81
C HIS A 8 23.61 -8.89 -40.29
N ARG A 9 22.79 -9.78 -40.86
CA ARG A 9 21.41 -10.01 -40.37
C ARG A 9 21.38 -10.60 -38.95
N ILE A 10 22.29 -11.50 -38.61
CA ILE A 10 22.41 -12.07 -37.25
C ILE A 10 22.83 -10.98 -36.25
N PHE A 11 23.79 -10.13 -36.62
CA PHE A 11 24.26 -9.04 -35.77
C PHE A 11 23.16 -8.00 -35.50
N VAL A 12 22.45 -7.55 -36.53
CA VAL A 12 21.34 -6.59 -36.38
C VAL A 12 20.21 -7.17 -35.54
N LYS A 13 19.86 -8.45 -35.72
CA LYS A 13 18.83 -9.12 -34.92
C LYS A 13 19.24 -9.26 -33.44
N SER A 14 20.53 -9.50 -33.17
CA SER A 14 21.08 -9.53 -31.80
C SER A 14 21.02 -8.16 -31.12
N GLN A 15 21.33 -7.08 -31.84
CA GLN A 15 21.28 -5.71 -31.30
C GLN A 15 19.83 -5.27 -31.00
N ILE A 16 18.88 -5.57 -31.90
CA ILE A 16 17.45 -5.28 -31.67
C ILE A 16 16.94 -6.02 -30.43
N ASN A 17 17.28 -7.30 -30.26
CA ASN A 17 16.89 -8.06 -29.07
C ASN A 17 17.46 -7.46 -27.77
N LYS A 18 18.69 -6.94 -27.79
CA LYS A 18 19.29 -6.25 -26.62
C LYS A 18 18.58 -4.94 -26.30
N ILE A 19 18.24 -4.14 -27.31
CA ILE A 19 17.51 -2.88 -27.13
C ILE A 19 16.09 -3.15 -26.61
N CYS A 20 15.39 -4.16 -27.16
CA CYS A 20 14.07 -4.57 -26.65
C CYS A 20 14.14 -5.07 -25.21
N LEU A 21 15.17 -5.85 -24.85
CA LEU A 21 15.37 -6.32 -23.47
C LEU A 21 15.65 -5.16 -22.52
N PHE A 22 16.46 -4.17 -22.94
CA PHE A 22 16.73 -2.97 -22.15
C PHE A 22 15.48 -2.09 -21.99
N GLY A 23 14.68 -1.95 -23.05
CA GLY A 23 13.38 -1.29 -23.01
C GLY A 23 12.38 -1.98 -22.08
N LEU A 24 12.32 -3.33 -22.10
CA LEU A 24 11.51 -4.12 -21.18
C LEU A 24 11.98 -4.00 -19.73
N LEU A 25 13.29 -4.02 -19.48
CA LEU A 25 13.86 -3.79 -18.16
C LEU A 25 13.51 -2.38 -17.63
N LEU A 26 13.62 -1.35 -18.46
CA LEU A 26 13.21 0.01 -18.11
C LEU A 26 11.71 0.09 -17.81
N LEU A 27 10.86 -0.53 -18.64
CA LEU A 27 9.41 -0.57 -18.41
C LEU A 27 9.06 -1.30 -17.10
N MET A 28 9.72 -2.43 -16.81
CA MET A 28 9.54 -3.18 -15.55
C MET A 28 9.99 -2.37 -14.33
N THR A 29 11.04 -1.54 -14.44
CA THR A 29 11.43 -0.63 -13.35
C THR A 29 10.51 0.59 -13.19
N SER A 30 9.80 0.98 -14.25
CA SER A 30 8.89 2.14 -14.22
C SER A 30 7.49 1.83 -13.71
N CYS A 31 7.14 0.55 -13.61
CA CYS A 31 5.84 0.09 -13.14
C CYS A 31 5.84 0.00 -11.60
N ASN A 32 5.92 1.14 -10.92
CA ASN A 32 5.71 1.20 -9.47
C ASN A 32 4.26 0.79 -9.15
N ARG A 33 4.05 -0.48 -8.76
CA ARG A 33 2.74 -1.06 -8.38
C ARG A 33 2.06 -0.29 -7.24
N THR A 34 2.79 0.57 -6.54
CA THR A 34 2.40 1.37 -5.39
C THR A 34 2.10 2.83 -5.72
N SER A 35 2.05 3.21 -7.00
CA SER A 35 1.74 4.59 -7.44
C SER A 35 0.39 5.10 -6.94
N HIS A 36 -0.52 4.21 -6.55
CA HIS A 36 -1.82 4.54 -5.97
C HIS A 36 -1.77 4.94 -4.49
N LEU A 37 -0.63 4.81 -3.78
CA LEU A 37 -0.50 5.13 -2.35
C LEU A 37 0.15 6.47 -2.04
N LEU A 38 1.00 6.96 -2.95
CA LEU A 38 1.65 8.26 -2.81
C LEU A 38 1.69 9.04 -4.13
N PRO A 39 1.69 10.39 -4.06
CA PRO A 39 1.99 11.24 -5.21
C PRO A 39 3.33 10.88 -5.87
N LYS A 40 3.43 11.04 -7.20
CA LYS A 40 4.61 10.67 -8.02
C LYS A 40 5.95 11.23 -7.51
N LYS A 41 5.94 12.35 -6.79
CA LYS A 41 7.16 12.93 -6.21
C LYS A 41 7.79 12.02 -5.17
N TYR A 42 7.01 11.21 -4.46
CA TYR A 42 7.49 10.29 -3.44
C TYR A 42 7.97 8.99 -4.06
N LYS A 43 9.20 8.61 -3.73
CA LYS A 43 9.83 7.37 -4.21
C LYS A 43 9.90 6.35 -3.10
N ILE A 44 9.40 5.15 -3.35
CA ILE A 44 9.55 4.00 -2.47
C ILE A 44 10.95 3.42 -2.67
N THR A 45 11.67 3.22 -1.57
CA THR A 45 13.04 2.67 -1.57
C THR A 45 13.09 1.22 -1.11
N LYS A 46 12.11 0.80 -0.31
CA LYS A 46 12.01 -0.58 0.17
C LYS A 46 10.54 -0.98 0.26
N GLU A 47 10.26 -2.20 -0.17
CA GLU A 47 8.98 -2.86 -0.01
C GLU A 47 9.24 -4.20 0.69
N GLN A 48 8.49 -4.44 1.76
CA GLN A 48 8.49 -5.72 2.47
C GLN A 48 7.05 -6.21 2.51
N THR A 49 6.79 -7.35 1.87
CA THR A 49 5.48 -8.02 1.91
C THR A 49 5.46 -9.03 3.05
N PHE A 50 4.31 -9.25 3.65
CA PHE A 50 4.07 -10.28 4.66
C PHE A 50 2.62 -10.75 4.58
N ASP A 51 2.39 -12.04 4.79
CA ASP A 51 1.05 -12.61 4.81
C ASP A 51 0.67 -12.92 6.25
N THR A 52 -0.58 -12.64 6.61
CA THR A 52 -1.20 -13.14 7.84
C THR A 52 -2.27 -14.15 7.48
N ALA A 53 -2.87 -14.79 8.48
CA ALA A 53 -3.96 -15.73 8.25
C ALA A 53 -5.22 -15.06 7.67
N ILE A 54 -5.37 -13.75 7.83
CA ILE A 54 -6.60 -13.01 7.50
C ILE A 54 -6.37 -11.83 6.55
N SER A 55 -5.13 -11.43 6.29
CA SER A 55 -4.82 -10.24 5.50
C SER A 55 -3.48 -10.35 4.79
N TYR A 56 -3.37 -9.70 3.65
CA TYR A 56 -2.09 -9.40 3.03
C TYR A 56 -1.52 -8.09 3.56
N GLY A 57 -0.24 -8.08 3.87
CA GLY A 57 0.47 -6.96 4.45
C GLY A 57 1.62 -6.45 3.60
N ARG A 58 1.82 -5.14 3.57
CA ARG A 58 3.03 -4.51 3.02
C ARG A 58 3.56 -3.42 3.95
N ILE A 59 4.88 -3.30 3.98
CA ILE A 59 5.59 -2.17 4.57
C ILE A 59 6.39 -1.48 3.47
N LEU A 60 6.10 -0.21 3.25
CA LEU A 60 6.73 0.61 2.24
C LEU A 60 7.57 1.69 2.92
N LYS A 61 8.86 1.76 2.58
CA LYS A 61 9.75 2.82 3.01
C LYS A 61 9.86 3.88 1.93
N VAL A 62 9.60 5.14 2.30
CA VAL A 62 9.69 6.27 1.37
C VAL A 62 11.01 6.98 1.56
N LYS A 63 11.66 7.34 0.44
CA LYS A 63 13.01 7.93 0.43
C LYS A 63 13.11 9.24 1.20
N GLN A 64 12.04 10.02 1.12
CA GLN A 64 12.01 11.43 1.49
C GLN A 64 10.86 11.68 2.47
N SER A 65 11.04 12.69 3.32
CA SER A 65 10.03 13.09 4.29
C SER A 65 8.71 13.40 3.62
N ILE A 66 7.65 12.78 4.10
CA ILE A 66 6.30 12.97 3.58
C ILE A 66 5.68 14.20 4.25
N HIS A 67 5.22 15.14 3.44
CA HIS A 67 4.38 16.25 3.90
C HIS A 67 2.92 15.89 3.71
N ILE A 68 2.14 15.96 4.78
CA ILE A 68 0.73 15.54 4.80
C ILE A 68 -0.14 16.36 3.84
N ASP A 69 0.20 17.64 3.64
CA ASP A 69 -0.52 18.50 2.70
C ASP A 69 -0.45 17.98 1.25
N ASP A 70 0.55 17.15 0.94
CA ASP A 70 0.67 16.50 -0.37
C ASP A 70 -0.23 15.28 -0.53
N LEU A 71 -0.77 14.75 0.57
CA LEU A 71 -1.55 13.53 0.63
C LEU A 71 -3.06 13.77 0.65
N GLN A 72 -3.51 15.00 0.41
CA GLN A 72 -4.93 15.32 0.38
C GLN A 72 -5.64 14.44 -0.69
N GLU A 73 -6.62 13.64 -0.23
CA GLU A 73 -7.52 12.82 -1.05
C GLU A 73 -6.89 11.63 -1.81
N TYR A 74 -5.99 10.89 -1.16
CA TYR A 74 -5.35 9.72 -1.76
C TYR A 74 -5.71 8.43 -1.00
N PRO A 75 -6.15 7.34 -1.67
CA PRO A 75 -5.82 6.95 -3.06
C PRO A 75 -6.86 7.31 -4.15
N LYS A 76 -6.46 8.12 -5.16
CA LYS A 76 -7.34 8.60 -6.27
C LYS A 76 -7.81 7.52 -7.26
N GLU A 77 -7.16 6.37 -7.32
CA GLU A 77 -7.46 5.33 -8.31
C GLU A 77 -7.31 3.92 -7.75
N TYR A 78 -8.18 3.51 -6.81
CA TYR A 78 -8.36 2.07 -6.56
C TYR A 78 -9.38 1.52 -7.58
N LYS A 79 -8.88 1.17 -8.78
CA LYS A 79 -9.69 0.59 -9.88
C LYS A 79 -10.00 -0.90 -9.62
N LYS A 80 -10.77 -1.21 -8.57
CA LYS A 80 -11.43 -2.51 -8.41
C LYS A 80 -12.96 -2.46 -8.25
N ASN A 81 -13.58 -1.29 -8.18
CA ASN A 81 -15.03 -1.24 -7.97
C ASN A 81 -15.82 -1.05 -9.27
N ILE A 82 -16.13 -2.17 -9.92
CA ILE A 82 -17.28 -2.32 -10.81
C ILE A 82 -18.50 -2.48 -9.89
N PHE A 83 -19.24 -1.40 -9.66
CA PHE A 83 -20.43 -1.28 -8.79
C PHE A 83 -20.20 -1.49 -7.28
N ARG A 84 -20.25 -0.40 -6.51
CA ARG A 84 -20.85 -0.35 -5.16
C ARG A 84 -20.88 1.10 -4.66
N THR A 85 -22.08 1.67 -4.58
CA THR A 85 -22.41 2.85 -3.78
C THR A 85 -22.60 2.40 -2.32
N VAL A 86 -21.54 2.48 -1.53
CA VAL A 86 -21.57 2.31 -0.07
C VAL A 86 -20.84 3.52 0.52
N GLU A 87 -21.37 4.10 1.61
CA GLU A 87 -20.74 5.22 2.32
C GLU A 87 -19.27 4.87 2.62
N LYS A 88 -18.35 5.57 1.96
CA LYS A 88 -16.92 5.26 2.00
C LYS A 88 -16.32 5.84 3.30
N PRO A 89 -15.91 5.04 4.28
CA PRO A 89 -15.13 5.58 5.38
C PRO A 89 -13.77 6.05 4.83
N LEU A 90 -13.44 7.29 5.17
CA LEU A 90 -12.12 7.95 5.19
C LEU A 90 -11.05 7.48 4.18
N VAL A 91 -11.26 7.83 2.90
CA VAL A 91 -10.25 7.81 1.82
C VAL A 91 -9.18 8.92 1.99
N LYS A 92 -9.16 9.62 3.12
CA LYS A 92 -8.26 10.74 3.40
C LYS A 92 -7.35 10.42 4.57
N TRP A 93 -6.06 10.63 4.37
CA TRP A 93 -5.06 10.63 5.43
C TRP A 93 -5.46 11.60 6.55
N THR A 94 -5.74 11.03 7.70
CA THR A 94 -6.20 11.75 8.90
C THR A 94 -5.35 11.30 10.07
N LYS A 95 -4.99 12.22 10.98
CA LYS A 95 -4.23 11.83 12.18
C LYS A 95 -5.01 10.76 12.95
N LEU A 96 -4.38 9.63 13.24
CA LEU A 96 -5.03 8.50 13.89
C LEU A 96 -5.65 8.91 15.24
N ASN A 97 -4.95 9.76 16.00
CA ASN A 97 -5.41 10.30 17.28
C ASN A 97 -6.68 11.19 17.20
N SER A 98 -7.00 11.71 16.01
CA SER A 98 -8.16 12.59 15.79
C SER A 98 -9.40 11.82 15.34
N LEU A 99 -9.26 10.53 15.05
CA LEU A 99 -10.35 9.69 14.59
C LEU A 99 -11.20 9.22 15.76
N VAL A 100 -12.52 9.43 15.66
CA VAL A 100 -13.51 8.95 16.64
C VAL A 100 -13.42 7.43 16.82
N ASP A 101 -13.15 6.71 15.74
CA ASP A 101 -13.04 5.24 15.71
C ASP A 101 -11.61 4.71 15.90
N LYS A 102 -10.69 5.51 16.45
CA LYS A 102 -9.31 5.05 16.69
C LYS A 102 -9.24 3.69 17.40
N LYS A 103 -10.09 3.48 18.42
CA LYS A 103 -10.12 2.23 19.18
C LYS A 103 -10.53 1.04 18.33
N GLY A 104 -11.53 1.19 17.46
CA GLY A 104 -11.96 0.13 16.54
C GLY A 104 -10.89 -0.21 15.51
N ILE A 105 -10.24 0.82 14.94
CA ILE A 105 -9.10 0.66 14.02
C ILE A 105 -7.97 -0.17 14.67
N ILE A 106 -7.54 0.21 15.88
CA ILE A 106 -6.46 -0.50 16.59
C ILE A 106 -6.90 -1.91 16.98
N PHE A 107 -8.16 -2.09 17.37
CA PHE A 107 -8.71 -3.40 17.69
C PHE A 107 -8.62 -4.34 16.48
N ASN A 108 -9.04 -3.91 15.28
CA ASN A 108 -8.94 -4.71 14.06
C ASN A 108 -7.50 -5.13 13.74
N VAL A 109 -6.53 -4.20 13.88
CA VAL A 109 -5.11 -4.55 13.70
C VAL A 109 -4.67 -5.61 14.71
N ARG A 110 -5.06 -5.46 15.98
CA ARG A 110 -4.69 -6.37 17.07
C ARG A 110 -5.31 -7.75 16.92
N GLN A 111 -6.53 -7.86 16.39
CA GLN A 111 -7.20 -9.14 16.12
C GLN A 111 -6.36 -10.05 15.20
N THR A 112 -5.56 -9.47 14.30
CA THR A 112 -4.62 -10.22 13.46
C THR A 112 -3.68 -11.11 14.29
N LEU A 113 -3.29 -10.68 15.49
CA LEU A 113 -2.38 -11.43 16.36
C LEU A 113 -3.04 -12.64 17.03
N GLU A 114 -4.37 -12.77 17.00
CA GLU A 114 -5.05 -13.97 17.50
C GLU A 114 -4.79 -15.20 16.61
N PHE A 115 -4.39 -14.97 15.36
CA PHE A 115 -4.14 -16.02 14.37
C PHE A 115 -2.65 -16.34 14.16
N GLY A 116 -1.75 -15.63 14.83
CA GLY A 116 -0.32 -15.85 14.73
C GLY A 116 0.52 -14.72 15.30
N ASP A 117 1.81 -14.99 15.48
CA ASP A 117 2.79 -13.96 15.87
C ASP A 117 3.39 -13.30 14.62
N TYR A 118 2.97 -12.06 14.38
CA TYR A 118 3.40 -11.27 13.24
C TYR A 118 4.21 -10.07 13.72
N GLN A 119 5.54 -10.16 13.60
CA GLN A 119 6.46 -9.09 14.03
C GLN A 119 6.13 -7.72 13.42
N GLN A 120 5.64 -7.70 12.18
CA GLN A 120 5.23 -6.48 11.47
C GLN A 120 4.01 -5.82 12.12
N ILE A 121 3.05 -6.62 12.58
CA ILE A 121 1.87 -6.14 13.31
C ILE A 121 2.26 -5.63 14.69
N ASN A 122 3.10 -6.39 15.42
CA ASN A 122 3.65 -5.96 16.71
C ASN A 122 4.42 -4.63 16.60
N LYS A 123 5.22 -4.48 15.54
CA LYS A 123 5.93 -3.23 15.22
C LYS A 123 4.94 -2.07 14.99
N LEU A 124 3.91 -2.27 14.17
CA LEU A 124 2.90 -1.24 13.91
C LEU A 124 2.20 -0.81 15.20
N LEU A 125 1.73 -1.76 16.01
CA LEU A 125 1.07 -1.47 17.29
C LEU A 125 2.00 -0.70 18.24
N THR A 126 3.26 -1.11 18.32
CA THR A 126 4.29 -0.41 19.13
C THR A 126 4.55 1.01 18.61
N GLN A 127 4.53 1.23 17.30
CA GLN A 127 4.66 2.57 16.71
C GLN A 127 3.44 3.44 17.02
N ILE A 128 2.23 2.88 16.94
CA ILE A 128 1.00 3.57 17.32
C ILE A 128 1.03 3.95 18.81
N GLU A 129 1.46 3.05 19.69
CA GLU A 129 1.53 3.29 21.13
C GLU A 129 2.58 4.37 21.49
N ASN A 130 3.74 4.37 20.83
CA ASN A 130 4.84 5.30 21.13
C ASN A 130 4.75 6.65 20.41
N TYR A 131 4.13 6.69 19.22
CA TYR A 131 4.17 7.85 18.31
C TYR A 131 2.78 8.23 17.81
N ASP A 132 1.75 8.04 18.62
CA ASP A 132 0.34 8.21 18.24
C ASP A 132 0.00 9.53 17.52
N ASN A 133 0.71 10.63 17.83
CA ASN A 133 0.51 11.94 17.21
C ASN A 133 1.11 12.07 15.79
N GLU A 134 1.98 11.14 15.42
CA GLU A 134 2.75 11.10 14.17
C GLU A 134 2.24 10.02 13.20
N ILE A 135 1.22 9.25 13.61
CA ILE A 135 0.58 8.25 12.77
C ILE A 135 -0.66 8.84 12.09
N TYR A 136 -0.71 8.70 10.77
CA TYR A 136 -1.86 9.02 9.94
C TYR A 136 -2.51 7.74 9.44
N PHE A 137 -3.82 7.74 9.37
CA PHE A 137 -4.63 6.64 8.90
C PHE A 137 -5.43 7.04 7.66
N ALA A 138 -5.50 6.13 6.70
CA ALA A 138 -6.47 6.13 5.62
C ALA A 138 -7.02 4.71 5.48
N GLY A 139 -8.29 4.56 5.17
CA GLY A 139 -8.88 3.23 5.03
C GLY A 139 -10.07 3.24 4.10
N LEU A 140 -10.52 2.05 3.72
CA LEU A 140 -11.78 1.85 3.02
C LEU A 140 -12.46 0.63 3.61
N GLY A 141 -13.75 0.72 3.84
CA GLY A 141 -14.49 -0.27 4.61
C GLY A 141 -15.99 -0.08 4.54
N GLU A 142 -16.72 -0.90 5.28
CA GLU A 142 -18.16 -0.80 5.46
C GLU A 142 -18.49 -0.68 6.95
N VAL A 143 -19.48 0.14 7.28
CA VAL A 143 -20.02 0.21 8.64
C VAL A 143 -21.07 -0.88 8.78
N MET A 144 -20.75 -1.95 9.50
CA MET A 144 -21.70 -3.03 9.78
C MET A 144 -22.38 -2.81 11.13
N LYS A 145 -23.68 -3.13 11.20
CA LYS A 145 -24.41 -3.16 12.48
C LYS A 145 -24.35 -4.58 13.05
N GLY A 146 -23.80 -4.72 14.25
CA GLY A 146 -23.83 -5.97 15.01
C GLY A 146 -25.22 -6.27 15.58
N LEU A 147 -25.37 -7.48 16.13
CA LEU A 147 -26.62 -8.01 16.68
C LEU A 147 -27.25 -7.14 17.79
N LYS A 148 -26.48 -6.25 18.42
CA LYS A 148 -26.92 -5.32 19.48
C LYS A 148 -27.06 -3.86 19.02
N ASN A 149 -27.20 -3.61 17.71
CA ASN A 149 -27.15 -2.26 17.11
C ASN A 149 -25.83 -1.50 17.31
N GLU A 150 -24.78 -2.18 17.77
CA GLU A 150 -23.42 -1.65 17.79
C GLU A 150 -22.93 -1.47 16.35
N LYS A 151 -22.36 -0.30 16.03
CA LYS A 151 -21.75 -0.06 14.72
C LYS A 151 -20.28 -0.41 14.78
N HIS A 152 -19.85 -1.32 13.92
CA HIS A 152 -18.46 -1.73 13.78
C HIS A 152 -17.97 -1.35 12.39
N ASN A 153 -16.80 -0.72 12.31
CA ASN A 153 -16.17 -0.44 11.02
C ASN A 153 -15.35 -1.65 10.61
N PHE A 154 -15.76 -2.28 9.51
CA PHE A 154 -14.99 -3.32 8.87
C PHE A 154 -14.16 -2.68 7.77
N TYR A 155 -12.84 -2.73 7.87
CA TYR A 155 -11.96 -2.14 6.86
C TYR A 155 -11.45 -3.23 5.94
N GLN A 156 -11.79 -3.12 4.66
CA GLN A 156 -11.21 -3.93 3.61
C GLN A 156 -9.75 -3.51 3.35
N PHE A 157 -9.47 -2.21 3.46
CA PHE A 157 -8.13 -1.66 3.30
C PHE A 157 -7.80 -0.74 4.46
N MET A 158 -6.61 -0.91 5.02
CA MET A 158 -6.09 -0.09 6.09
C MET A 158 -4.67 0.37 5.75
N TYR A 159 -4.44 1.66 5.79
CA TYR A 159 -3.14 2.29 5.58
C TYR A 159 -2.75 3.10 6.80
N PHE A 160 -1.55 2.85 7.31
CA PHE A 160 -0.95 3.61 8.41
C PHE A 160 0.36 4.23 7.94
N LEU A 161 0.40 5.55 7.94
CA LEU A 161 1.58 6.33 7.63
C LEU A 161 2.22 6.81 8.92
N ASP A 162 3.43 6.36 9.19
CA ASP A 162 4.31 6.95 10.20
C ASP A 162 5.15 8.04 9.54
N ILE A 163 4.84 9.31 9.82
CA ILE A 163 5.54 10.45 9.24
C ILE A 163 6.96 10.61 9.79
N LYS A 164 7.23 10.11 11.00
CA LYS A 164 8.55 10.17 11.65
C LYS A 164 9.51 9.22 10.95
N THR A 165 9.03 8.02 10.61
CA THR A 165 9.86 7.01 9.95
C THR A 165 9.69 6.99 8.43
N ASN A 166 8.72 7.70 7.85
CA ASN A 166 8.35 7.62 6.43
C ASN A 166 8.03 6.20 5.99
N GLU A 167 7.32 5.48 6.86
CA GLU A 167 6.86 4.11 6.60
C GLU A 167 5.36 4.10 6.42
N ILE A 168 4.91 3.35 5.41
CA ILE A 168 3.49 3.06 5.20
C ILE A 168 3.30 1.57 5.46
N PHE A 169 2.45 1.26 6.43
CA PHE A 169 1.89 -0.06 6.60
C PHE A 169 0.59 -0.14 5.83
N GLU A 170 0.45 -1.19 5.05
CA GLU A 170 -0.76 -1.54 4.34
C GLU A 170 -1.22 -2.91 4.81
N LEU A 171 -2.51 -3.00 5.13
CA LEU A 171 -3.22 -4.24 5.40
C LEU A 171 -4.42 -4.28 4.44
N ASP A 172 -4.44 -5.28 3.60
CA ASP A 172 -5.46 -5.54 2.59
C ASP A 172 -6.14 -6.87 2.96
N ASP A 173 -7.45 -6.82 3.22
CA ASP A 173 -8.25 -8.01 3.39
C ASP A 173 -8.45 -8.67 2.02
N ILE A 174 -7.73 -9.77 1.78
CA ILE A 174 -7.70 -10.45 0.47
C ILE A 174 -8.95 -11.32 0.24
N HIS A 175 -9.89 -11.41 1.21
CA HIS A 175 -11.03 -12.31 1.12
C HIS A 175 -12.31 -11.69 0.54
#